data_AF-A0A3M1HUI9-F1
#
_entry.id   AF-A0A3M1HUI9-F1
#
_cell.length_a   1.000
_cell.length_b   1.000
_cell.length_c   1.000
_cell.angle_alpha   90.00
_cell.angle_beta   90.00
_cell.angle_gamma   90.00
#
_symmetry.space_group_name_H-M   'P 1'
#
loop_
_entity.id
_entity.type
_entity.pdbx_description
1 polymer ?
#
loop_
_entity_poly.entity_id
_entity_poly.type
_entity_poly.pdbx_seq_one_letter_code
_entity_poly.pdbx_strand_id
1 'polypeptide(L)'
;KDEILWLYLNQIYLGRGAYGVASAAWRYFGKTLDELTLAECAMLAGLPKAPTSYAPHAHPKKALARRNTVLRLMHEAGFISEEEMKKAMREPLVVRPLFQNTLIGAYENRVYEELVRRFGANAVRRGGLVVIVPYRAEAQRAAQEAVRRGILAIEERTPYRYPERVSPEAIETKIEELATQWEALADPPPPTQPFRAVITARHGRTLVAADGRHRWKIAAPDWAWETPEEDVARDPERYQRPPRWQPGDLVWLRMDEEDHVRLTQRTDLEAALLAVDLERGTALARVGGFDFRFGGFDRVGRARRQPGSALKPFLYATAIEYGWTPASIVIDAPVVFDNPEEGDFWRPENYARRFAGPVTLRNALEHSRNLASVRLLMDLGIQR
;
A
#
# COMPACT_ATOMS: atom_id res chain seq x y z
N LYS A 1 11.31 -10.08 -46.66
CA LYS A 1 12.32 -9.18 -46.04
C LYS A 1 11.65 -8.21 -45.07
N ASP A 2 10.59 -7.52 -45.51
CA ASP A 2 9.91 -6.51 -44.71
C ASP A 2 9.20 -7.10 -43.48
N GLU A 3 8.64 -8.30 -43.58
CA GLU A 3 8.06 -9.03 -42.44
C GLU A 3 9.09 -9.35 -41.34
N ILE A 4 10.33 -9.68 -41.72
CA ILE A 4 11.41 -9.98 -40.77
C ILE A 4 11.81 -8.70 -40.04
N LEU A 5 11.93 -7.59 -40.78
CA LEU A 5 12.22 -6.29 -40.18
C LEU A 5 11.07 -5.83 -39.28
N TRP A 6 9.82 -6.02 -39.70
CA TRP A 6 8.64 -5.70 -38.92
C TRP A 6 8.61 -6.50 -37.60
N LEU A 7 8.83 -7.82 -37.64
CA LEU A 7 8.92 -8.66 -36.44
C LEU A 7 10.05 -8.19 -35.52
N TYR A 8 11.23 -7.92 -36.09
CA TYR A 8 12.38 -7.43 -35.33
C TYR A 8 12.08 -6.11 -34.63
N LEU A 9 11.53 -5.13 -35.35
CA LEU A 9 11.20 -3.80 -34.83
C LEU A 9 10.13 -3.82 -33.74
N ASN A 10 9.29 -4.86 -33.68
CA ASN A 10 8.27 -5.03 -32.63
C ASN A 10 8.80 -5.78 -31.40
N GLN A 11 9.88 -6.55 -31.51
CA GLN A 11 10.37 -7.42 -30.42
C GLN A 11 11.71 -6.98 -29.82
N ILE A 12 12.50 -6.17 -30.53
CA ILE A 12 13.84 -5.80 -30.10
C ILE A 12 13.83 -5.06 -28.75
N TYR A 13 14.70 -5.47 -27.83
CA TYR A 13 14.88 -4.78 -26.56
C TYR A 13 15.73 -3.52 -26.74
N LEU A 14 15.19 -2.37 -26.33
CA LEU A 14 15.80 -1.05 -26.50
C LEU A 14 16.12 -0.36 -25.16
N GLY A 15 16.11 -1.09 -24.03
CA GLY A 15 16.39 -0.52 -22.71
C GLY A 15 15.14 0.08 -22.05
N ARG A 16 15.24 0.46 -20.77
CA ARG A 16 14.09 0.93 -19.94
C ARG A 16 12.88 -0.02 -19.95
N GLY A 17 13.05 -1.32 -20.19
CA GLY A 17 11.92 -2.24 -20.34
C GLY A 17 11.15 -2.11 -21.67
N ALA A 18 11.62 -1.29 -22.62
CA ALA A 18 10.99 -1.12 -23.93
C ALA A 18 11.33 -2.31 -24.83
N TYR A 19 10.30 -3.02 -25.28
CA TYR A 19 10.36 -4.02 -26.34
C TYR A 19 9.63 -3.45 -27.56
N GLY A 20 10.37 -3.31 -28.66
CA GLY A 20 9.93 -2.69 -29.89
C GLY A 20 10.08 -1.17 -29.95
N VAL A 21 10.18 -0.63 -31.17
CA VAL A 21 10.47 0.78 -31.42
C VAL A 21 9.36 1.72 -30.96
N ALA A 22 8.09 1.32 -31.05
CA ALA A 22 6.97 2.12 -30.55
C ALA A 22 7.01 2.28 -29.02
N SER A 23 7.30 1.19 -28.29
CA SER A 23 7.48 1.25 -26.84
C SER A 23 8.66 2.15 -26.46
N ALA A 24 9.76 2.09 -27.21
CA ALA A 24 10.92 2.93 -26.96
C ALA A 24 10.66 4.42 -27.25
N ALA A 25 9.98 4.75 -28.35
CA ALA A 25 9.57 6.11 -28.68
C ALA A 25 8.78 6.75 -27.52
N TRP A 26 7.79 6.01 -27.01
CA TRP A 26 6.98 6.47 -25.89
C TRP A 26 7.79 6.58 -24.58
N ARG A 27 8.63 5.59 -24.24
CA ARG A 27 9.39 5.58 -22.97
C ARG A 27 10.58 6.55 -22.91
N TYR A 28 11.15 6.90 -24.05
CA TYR A 28 12.28 7.84 -24.12
C TYR A 28 11.83 9.27 -24.41
N PHE A 29 10.83 9.47 -25.28
CA PHE A 29 10.44 10.79 -25.76
C PHE A 29 8.97 11.14 -25.49
N GLY A 30 8.14 10.15 -25.14
CA GLY A 30 6.71 10.37 -24.93
C GLY A 30 5.95 10.66 -26.22
N LYS A 31 6.45 10.13 -27.34
CA LYS A 31 6.00 10.40 -28.71
C LYS A 31 5.53 9.12 -29.41
N THR A 32 4.62 9.25 -30.36
CA THR A 32 4.34 8.21 -31.36
C THR A 32 5.45 8.16 -32.43
N LEU A 33 5.47 7.14 -33.29
CA LEU A 33 6.55 6.96 -34.26
C LEU A 33 6.60 8.07 -35.31
N ASP A 34 5.45 8.61 -35.69
CA ASP A 34 5.26 9.70 -36.65
C ASP A 34 5.68 11.08 -36.10
N GLU A 35 5.77 11.21 -34.78
CA GLU A 35 6.23 12.43 -34.10
C GLU A 35 7.76 12.47 -33.89
N LEU A 36 8.46 11.37 -34.17
CA LEU A 36 9.90 11.27 -33.94
C LEU A 36 10.70 12.10 -34.95
N THR A 37 11.67 12.86 -34.44
CA THR A 37 12.65 13.53 -35.29
C THR A 37 13.68 12.54 -35.82
N LEU A 38 14.41 12.93 -36.88
CA LEU A 38 15.52 12.15 -37.41
C LEU A 38 16.58 11.85 -36.32
N ALA A 39 16.84 12.81 -35.42
CA ALA A 39 17.78 12.62 -34.32
C ALA A 39 17.29 11.57 -33.30
N GLU A 40 16.00 11.58 -32.98
CA GLU A 40 15.38 10.60 -32.07
C GLU A 40 15.34 9.19 -32.71
N CYS A 41 14.99 9.09 -33.99
CA CYS A 41 15.06 7.85 -34.76
C CYS A 41 16.48 7.27 -34.76
N ALA A 42 17.50 8.10 -35.04
CA ALA A 42 18.91 7.67 -35.00
C ALA A 42 19.36 7.26 -33.59
N MET A 43 18.81 7.90 -32.55
CA MET A 43 19.07 7.50 -31.16
C MET A 43 18.51 6.11 -30.90
N LEU A 44 17.24 5.84 -31.23
CA LEU A 44 16.61 4.53 -31.04
C LEU A 44 17.32 3.43 -31.83
N ALA A 45 17.67 3.69 -33.10
CA ALA A 45 18.40 2.76 -33.95
C ALA A 45 19.82 2.45 -33.44
N GLY A 46 20.39 3.31 -32.59
CA GLY A 46 21.69 3.12 -31.97
C GLY A 46 21.70 2.14 -30.79
N LEU A 47 20.54 1.91 -30.17
CA LEU A 47 20.38 1.15 -28.92
C LEU A 47 20.57 -0.37 -29.03
N PRO A 48 20.14 -1.09 -30.10
CA PRO A 48 20.22 -2.55 -30.15
C PRO A 48 21.61 -3.13 -29.87
N LYS A 49 22.68 -2.39 -30.21
CA LYS A 49 24.07 -2.82 -29.97
C LYS A 49 24.40 -2.97 -28.48
N ALA A 50 23.91 -2.06 -27.64
CA ALA A 50 24.11 -2.08 -26.20
C ALA A 50 23.08 -1.18 -25.51
N PRO A 51 21.83 -1.68 -25.30
CA PRO A 51 20.71 -0.85 -24.87
C PRO A 51 20.94 -0.15 -23.52
N THR A 52 21.69 -0.78 -22.62
CA THR A 52 22.06 -0.22 -21.31
C THR A 52 23.20 0.81 -21.45
N SER A 53 24.27 0.49 -22.16
CA SER A 53 25.46 1.35 -22.27
C SER A 53 25.22 2.62 -23.08
N TYR A 54 24.31 2.56 -24.05
CA TYR A 54 23.88 3.71 -24.87
C TYR A 54 22.57 4.31 -24.39
N ALA A 55 22.08 3.92 -23.21
CA ALA A 55 20.87 4.47 -22.64
C ALA A 55 21.02 5.98 -22.38
N PRO A 56 20.25 6.86 -23.05
CA PRO A 56 20.47 8.31 -22.99
C PRO A 56 20.18 8.94 -21.62
N HIS A 57 19.34 8.31 -20.80
CA HIS A 57 19.05 8.75 -19.43
C HIS A 57 20.16 8.43 -18.42
N ALA A 58 20.95 7.38 -18.66
CA ALA A 58 22.03 6.96 -17.78
C ALA A 58 23.40 7.44 -18.28
N HIS A 59 23.58 7.46 -19.60
CA HIS A 59 24.85 7.75 -20.26
C HIS A 59 24.68 8.73 -21.44
N PRO A 60 24.23 9.97 -21.19
CA PRO A 60 23.85 10.92 -22.24
C PRO A 60 24.98 11.20 -23.24
N LYS A 61 26.23 11.34 -22.78
CA LYS A 61 27.39 11.56 -23.66
C LYS A 61 27.65 10.40 -24.61
N LYS A 62 27.61 9.15 -24.12
CA LYS A 62 27.79 7.94 -24.94
C LYS A 62 26.64 7.76 -25.92
N ALA A 63 25.42 8.02 -25.47
CA ALA A 63 24.23 7.97 -26.29
C ALA A 63 24.28 8.97 -27.46
N LEU A 64 24.69 10.21 -27.18
CA LEU A 64 24.85 11.27 -28.19
C LEU A 64 25.91 10.89 -29.24
N ALA A 65 27.06 10.39 -28.80
CA ALA A 65 28.10 9.90 -29.70
C ALA A 65 27.59 8.75 -30.58
N ARG A 66 26.82 7.83 -30.01
CA ARG A 66 26.22 6.70 -30.73
C ARG A 66 25.19 7.17 -31.77
N ARG A 67 24.28 8.07 -31.40
CA ARG A 67 23.32 8.71 -32.31
C ARG A 67 24.03 9.37 -33.50
N ASN A 68 25.09 10.13 -33.22
CA ASN A 68 25.86 10.82 -34.25
C ASN A 68 26.59 9.85 -35.20
N THR A 69 27.02 8.69 -34.71
CA THR A 69 27.54 7.61 -35.58
C THR A 69 26.46 7.02 -36.47
N VAL A 70 25.24 6.81 -35.96
CA VAL A 70 24.12 6.33 -36.78
C VAL A 70 23.78 7.35 -37.88
N LEU A 71 23.72 8.65 -37.55
CA LEU A 71 23.46 9.71 -38.54
C LEU A 71 24.50 9.74 -39.67
N ARG A 72 25.80 9.57 -39.35
CA ARG A 72 26.85 9.45 -40.39
C ARG A 72 26.63 8.26 -41.30
N LEU A 73 26.34 7.09 -40.72
CA LEU A 73 26.08 5.88 -41.49
C LEU A 73 24.84 6.02 -42.39
N MET A 74 23.79 6.71 -41.94
CA MET A 74 22.61 7.00 -42.75
C MET A 74 22.94 7.89 -43.95
N HIS A 75 23.81 8.89 -43.76
CA HIS A 75 24.27 9.75 -44.84
C HIS A 75 25.16 9.00 -45.84
N GLU A 76 26.14 8.24 -45.36
CA GLU A 76 27.04 7.42 -46.20
C GLU A 76 26.27 6.39 -47.04
N ALA A 77 25.17 5.84 -46.50
CA ALA A 77 24.29 4.92 -47.20
C ALA A 77 23.24 5.62 -48.09
N GLY A 78 23.22 6.96 -48.14
CA GLY A 78 22.34 7.74 -49.00
C GLY A 78 20.88 7.88 -48.51
N PHE A 79 20.58 7.58 -47.25
CA PHE A 79 19.23 7.72 -46.69
C PHE A 79 18.86 9.16 -46.31
N ILE A 80 19.86 10.01 -46.06
CA ILE A 80 19.68 11.42 -45.68
C ILE A 80 20.74 12.30 -46.35
N SER A 81 20.40 13.57 -46.60
CA SER A 81 21.33 14.59 -47.08
C SER A 81 22.33 15.02 -46.00
N GLU A 82 23.43 15.66 -46.43
CA GLU A 82 24.43 16.20 -45.50
C GLU A 82 23.82 17.30 -44.59
N GLU A 83 22.87 18.08 -45.13
CA GLU A 83 22.17 19.12 -44.39
C GLU A 83 21.28 18.54 -43.29
N GLU A 84 20.48 17.52 -43.61
CA GLU A 84 19.64 16.81 -42.63
C GLU A 84 20.49 16.17 -41.53
N MET A 85 21.62 15.55 -41.89
CA MET A 85 22.56 14.99 -40.93
C MET A 85 23.07 16.07 -39.96
N LYS A 86 23.56 17.20 -40.49
CA LYS A 86 24.07 18.31 -39.66
C LYS A 86 22.98 18.91 -38.78
N LYS A 87 21.75 19.05 -39.30
CA LYS A 87 20.57 19.52 -38.55
C LYS A 87 20.24 18.57 -37.39
N ALA A 88 20.12 17.27 -37.64
CA ALA A 88 19.83 16.26 -36.62
C ALA A 88 20.94 16.13 -35.57
N MET A 89 22.21 16.33 -35.95
CA MET A 89 23.33 16.32 -35.01
C MET A 89 23.30 17.49 -34.02
N ARG A 90 22.75 18.65 -34.41
CA ARG A 90 22.61 19.83 -33.55
C ARG A 90 21.42 19.74 -32.60
N GLU A 91 20.47 18.85 -32.87
CA GLU A 91 19.30 18.66 -32.02
C GLU A 91 19.72 18.17 -30.62
N PRO A 92 19.22 18.79 -29.53
CA PRO A 92 19.54 18.37 -28.17
C PRO A 92 18.90 17.02 -27.87
N LEU A 93 19.64 16.14 -27.17
CA LEU A 93 19.12 14.84 -26.73
C LEU A 93 18.36 15.00 -25.41
N VAL A 94 17.07 15.33 -25.51
CA VAL A 94 16.17 15.44 -24.34
C VAL A 94 15.45 14.12 -24.14
N VAL A 95 15.56 13.54 -22.95
CA VAL A 95 14.89 12.30 -22.59
C VAL A 95 13.83 12.59 -21.54
N ARG A 96 12.61 12.09 -21.77
CA ARG A 96 11.52 12.20 -20.81
C ARG A 96 11.82 11.35 -19.57
N PRO A 97 11.58 11.86 -18.34
CA PRO A 97 11.58 11.01 -17.16
C PRO A 97 10.55 9.90 -17.33
N LEU A 98 10.82 8.71 -16.76
CA LEU A 98 9.79 7.68 -16.70
C LEU A 98 8.61 8.22 -15.88
N PHE A 99 7.39 7.87 -16.30
CA PHE A 99 6.22 8.13 -15.47
C PHE A 99 6.45 7.52 -14.09
N GLN A 100 6.28 8.33 -13.05
CA GLN A 100 6.24 7.81 -11.69
C GLN A 100 5.01 6.92 -11.58
N ASN A 101 5.18 5.75 -10.97
CA ASN A 101 4.09 4.81 -10.81
C ASN A 101 3.07 5.43 -9.84
N THR A 102 1.92 5.84 -10.38
CA THR A 102 0.84 6.42 -9.57
C THR A 102 0.05 5.34 -8.85
N LEU A 103 0.04 4.13 -9.43
CA LEU A 103 -0.58 2.94 -8.86
C LEU A 103 0.40 2.31 -7.88
N ILE A 104 -0.01 2.17 -6.62
CA ILE A 104 0.86 1.65 -5.55
C ILE A 104 0.14 0.59 -4.72
N GLY A 105 0.94 -0.28 -4.11
CA GLY A 105 0.49 -1.20 -3.06
C GLY A 105 -0.55 -2.21 -3.54
N ALA A 106 -1.61 -2.40 -2.73
CA ALA A 106 -2.58 -3.47 -2.96
C ALA A 106 -3.40 -3.28 -4.24
N TYR A 107 -3.63 -2.02 -4.65
CA TYR A 107 -4.31 -1.75 -5.93
C TYR A 107 -3.46 -2.22 -7.11
N GLU A 108 -2.19 -1.83 -7.14
CA GLU A 108 -1.24 -2.24 -8.19
C GLU A 108 -1.14 -3.76 -8.26
N ASN A 109 -0.95 -4.40 -7.10
CA ASN A 109 -0.85 -5.85 -7.02
C ASN A 109 -2.12 -6.54 -7.57
N ARG A 110 -3.30 -6.02 -7.24
CA ARG A 110 -4.58 -6.55 -7.75
C ARG A 110 -4.71 -6.40 -9.26
N VAL A 111 -4.32 -5.25 -9.82
CA VAL A 111 -4.32 -5.04 -11.28
C VAL A 111 -3.35 -5.99 -11.95
N TYR A 112 -2.14 -6.14 -11.43
CA TYR A 112 -1.15 -7.07 -11.96
C TYR A 112 -1.65 -8.51 -11.93
N GLU A 113 -2.19 -8.99 -10.80
CA GLU A 113 -2.78 -10.33 -10.68
C GLU A 113 -3.87 -10.57 -11.73
N GLU A 114 -4.76 -9.60 -11.92
CA GLU A 114 -5.87 -9.71 -12.87
C GLU A 114 -5.37 -9.74 -14.32
N LEU A 115 -4.38 -8.93 -14.67
CA LEU A 115 -3.76 -8.94 -15.99
C LEU A 115 -3.04 -10.26 -16.26
N VAL A 116 -2.28 -10.78 -15.29
CA VAL A 116 -1.61 -12.08 -15.42
C VAL A 116 -2.62 -13.20 -15.58
N ARG A 117 -3.73 -13.16 -14.82
CA ARG A 117 -4.81 -14.14 -14.92
C ARG A 117 -5.47 -14.14 -16.31
N ARG A 118 -5.66 -12.97 -16.92
CA ARG A 118 -6.34 -12.84 -18.22
C ARG A 118 -5.42 -13.07 -19.42
N PHE A 119 -4.19 -12.55 -19.37
CA PHE A 119 -3.30 -12.48 -20.53
C PHE A 119 -2.03 -13.31 -20.38
N GLY A 120 -1.75 -13.82 -19.18
CA GLY A 120 -0.52 -14.53 -18.86
C GLY A 120 0.66 -13.59 -18.59
N ALA A 121 1.59 -14.04 -17.75
CA ALA A 121 2.73 -13.21 -17.30
C ALA A 121 3.62 -12.70 -18.44
N ASN A 122 3.76 -13.46 -19.52
CA ASN A 122 4.58 -13.05 -20.68
C ASN A 122 3.94 -11.88 -21.43
N ALA A 123 2.63 -11.92 -21.67
CA ALA A 123 1.93 -10.82 -22.37
C ALA A 123 1.94 -9.55 -21.52
N VAL A 124 1.74 -9.66 -20.20
CA VAL A 124 1.81 -8.50 -19.30
C VAL A 124 3.20 -7.86 -19.30
N ARG A 125 4.27 -8.67 -19.30
CA ARG A 125 5.65 -8.15 -19.25
C ARG A 125 6.19 -7.66 -20.58
N ARG A 126 5.82 -8.30 -21.69
CA ARG A 126 6.45 -8.08 -23.01
C ARG A 126 5.50 -7.54 -24.07
N GLY A 127 4.20 -7.56 -23.82
CA GLY A 127 3.17 -7.19 -24.79
C GLY A 127 2.99 -5.68 -25.00
N GLY A 128 3.73 -4.83 -24.28
CA GLY A 128 3.65 -3.38 -24.43
C GLY A 128 2.26 -2.80 -24.12
N LEU A 129 1.52 -3.44 -23.22
CA LEU A 129 0.14 -3.07 -22.90
C LEU A 129 0.05 -1.68 -22.26
N VAL A 130 -0.92 -0.89 -22.72
CA VAL A 130 -1.38 0.32 -22.01
C VAL A 130 -2.60 -0.07 -21.19
N VAL A 131 -2.49 0.05 -19.86
CA VAL A 131 -3.55 -0.36 -18.93
C VAL A 131 -4.19 0.88 -18.34
N ILE A 132 -5.48 1.07 -18.64
CA ILE A 132 -6.30 2.15 -18.08
C ILE A 132 -7.16 1.55 -16.96
N VAL A 133 -7.05 2.13 -15.76
CA VAL A 133 -7.78 1.68 -14.57
C VAL A 133 -8.57 2.84 -13.94
N PRO A 134 -9.70 2.56 -13.27
CA PRO A 134 -10.54 3.57 -12.59
C PRO A 134 -9.92 4.01 -11.25
N TYR A 135 -8.63 4.34 -11.26
CA TYR A 135 -7.86 4.74 -10.08
C TYR A 135 -8.03 6.23 -9.78
N ARG A 136 -8.26 6.58 -8.51
CA ARG A 136 -8.25 7.97 -8.04
C ARG A 136 -7.15 8.17 -7.01
N ALA A 137 -6.12 8.93 -7.36
CA ALA A 137 -4.94 9.13 -6.53
C ALA A 137 -5.28 9.78 -5.17
N GLU A 138 -6.22 10.73 -5.16
CA GLU A 138 -6.66 11.41 -3.94
C GLU A 138 -7.42 10.45 -3.03
N ALA A 139 -8.30 9.62 -3.59
CA ALA A 139 -9.04 8.61 -2.82
C ALA A 139 -8.11 7.53 -2.26
N GLN A 140 -7.11 7.09 -3.05
CA GLN A 140 -6.11 6.14 -2.59
C GLN A 140 -5.28 6.69 -1.43
N ARG A 141 -4.80 7.93 -1.54
CA ARG A 141 -4.02 8.59 -0.49
C ARG A 141 -4.84 8.76 0.78
N ALA A 142 -6.06 9.29 0.67
CA ALA A 142 -6.96 9.45 1.81
C ALA A 142 -7.29 8.11 2.48
N ALA A 143 -7.52 7.05 1.71
CA ALA A 143 -7.75 5.71 2.24
C ALA A 143 -6.53 5.15 3.00
N GLN A 144 -5.32 5.32 2.45
CA GLN A 144 -4.08 4.89 3.10
C GLN A 144 -3.83 5.65 4.41
N GLU A 145 -4.00 6.96 4.39
CA GLU A 145 -3.87 7.81 5.58
C GLU A 145 -4.92 7.45 6.63
N ALA A 146 -6.18 7.24 6.26
CA ALA A 146 -7.24 6.85 7.18
C ALA A 146 -6.97 5.50 7.86
N VAL A 147 -6.56 4.48 7.08
CA VAL A 147 -6.20 3.17 7.63
C VAL A 147 -5.03 3.27 8.60
N ARG A 148 -3.95 3.97 8.20
CA ARG A 148 -2.76 4.12 9.04
C ARG A 148 -3.05 4.92 10.30
N ARG A 149 -3.75 6.04 10.19
CA ARG A 149 -4.15 6.88 11.32
C ARG A 149 -5.04 6.11 12.29
N GLY A 150 -6.03 5.37 11.79
CA GLY A 150 -6.92 4.56 12.60
C GLY A 150 -6.17 3.47 13.39
N ILE A 151 -5.24 2.78 12.73
CA ILE A 151 -4.39 1.77 13.39
C ILE A 151 -3.51 2.40 14.46
N LEU A 152 -2.79 3.49 14.14
CA LEU A 152 -1.92 4.16 15.10
C LEU A 152 -2.68 4.71 16.31
N ALA A 153 -3.89 5.24 16.10
CA ALA A 153 -4.74 5.72 17.17
C ALA A 153 -5.22 4.60 18.12
N ILE A 154 -5.39 3.38 17.61
CA ILE A 154 -5.69 2.21 18.45
C ILE A 154 -4.44 1.77 19.19
N GLU A 155 -3.29 1.71 18.51
CA GLU A 155 -2.01 1.32 19.12
C GLU A 155 -1.60 2.25 20.26
N GLU A 156 -1.95 3.54 20.22
CA GLU A 156 -1.69 4.48 21.33
C GLU A 156 -2.54 4.22 22.58
N ARG A 157 -3.62 3.45 22.45
CA ARG A 157 -4.51 3.07 23.54
C ARG A 157 -4.24 1.67 24.06
N THR A 158 -3.40 0.89 23.36
CA THR A 158 -2.97 -0.42 23.84
C THR A 158 -1.75 -0.25 24.75
N PRO A 159 -1.53 -1.16 25.72
CA PRO A 159 -0.30 -1.14 26.51
C PRO A 159 0.94 -1.18 25.62
N TYR A 160 1.99 -0.47 26.03
CA TYR A 160 3.25 -0.40 25.30
C TYR A 160 4.02 -1.71 25.41
N ARG A 161 4.37 -2.28 24.25
CA ARG A 161 5.16 -3.51 24.16
C ARG A 161 6.64 -3.20 24.35
N TYR A 162 7.33 -3.98 25.18
CA TYR A 162 8.76 -3.78 25.48
C TYR A 162 9.58 -3.64 24.20
N PRO A 163 10.48 -2.65 24.05
CA PRO A 163 11.22 -2.45 22.80
C PRO A 163 12.34 -3.48 22.66
N GLU A 164 12.82 -3.69 21.43
CA GLU A 164 14.12 -4.34 21.19
C GLU A 164 15.23 -3.54 21.86
N ARG A 165 16.30 -4.22 22.31
CA ARG A 165 17.42 -3.58 22.99
C ARG A 165 18.70 -3.70 22.17
N VAL A 166 19.41 -2.58 22.08
CA VAL A 166 20.75 -2.48 21.52
C VAL A 166 21.74 -2.46 22.69
N SER A 167 22.80 -3.27 22.61
CA SER A 167 23.83 -3.25 23.64
C SER A 167 24.55 -1.89 23.65
N PRO A 168 25.06 -1.41 24.80
CA PRO A 168 25.70 -0.11 24.88
C PRO A 168 26.81 0.11 23.84
N GLU A 169 27.58 -0.93 23.55
CA GLU A 169 28.70 -0.91 22.60
C GLU A 169 28.23 -0.83 21.14
N ALA A 170 27.01 -1.29 20.85
CA ALA A 170 26.43 -1.33 19.51
C ALA A 170 25.53 -0.11 19.20
N ILE A 171 25.34 0.82 20.14
CA ILE A 171 24.43 1.97 19.96
C ILE A 171 24.86 2.83 18.76
N GLU A 172 26.14 3.21 18.67
CA GLU A 172 26.60 4.09 17.58
C GLU A 172 26.51 3.38 16.22
N THR A 173 26.91 2.10 16.14
CA THR A 173 26.69 1.28 14.93
C THR A 173 25.21 1.23 14.55
N LYS A 174 24.30 1.09 15.53
CA LYS A 174 22.87 1.05 15.24
C LYS A 174 22.33 2.39 14.74
N ILE A 175 22.83 3.50 15.26
CA ILE A 175 22.48 4.85 14.78
C ILE A 175 22.92 5.00 13.31
N GLU A 176 24.12 4.56 12.94
CA GLU A 176 24.59 4.57 11.55
C GLU A 176 23.72 3.70 10.64
N GLU A 177 23.35 2.50 11.06
CA GLU A 177 22.42 1.63 10.32
C GLU A 177 21.07 2.32 10.09
N LEU A 178 20.54 3.00 11.12
CA LEU A 178 19.27 3.71 11.04
C LEU A 178 19.32 4.89 10.07
N ALA A 179 20.48 5.46 9.75
CA ALA A 179 20.59 6.53 8.77
C ALA A 179 20.10 6.10 7.37
N THR A 180 20.26 4.81 7.02
CA THR A 180 19.82 4.26 5.72
C THR A 180 18.31 4.30 5.52
N GLN A 181 17.51 4.35 6.61
CA GLN A 181 16.04 4.42 6.50
C GLN A 181 15.58 5.70 5.78
N TRP A 182 16.38 6.77 5.87
CA TRP A 182 16.10 8.07 5.24
C TRP A 182 16.23 8.07 3.73
N GLU A 183 16.78 7.01 3.13
CA GLU A 183 16.71 6.82 1.67
C GLU A 183 15.28 6.56 1.19
N ALA A 184 14.43 5.99 2.07
CA ALA A 184 13.05 5.61 1.76
C ALA A 184 12.00 6.50 2.43
N LEU A 185 12.38 7.35 3.39
CA LEU A 185 11.49 8.27 4.09
C LEU A 185 11.55 9.68 3.49
N ALA A 186 10.41 10.36 3.48
CA ALA A 186 10.40 11.82 3.34
C ALA A 186 11.02 12.46 4.58
N ASP A 187 11.53 13.68 4.43
CA ASP A 187 12.11 14.46 5.51
C ASP A 187 11.45 15.86 5.58
N PRO A 188 10.57 16.11 6.57
CA PRO A 188 10.12 15.19 7.63
C PRO A 188 9.20 14.07 7.10
N PRO A 189 9.11 12.92 7.80
CA PRO A 189 8.21 11.85 7.43
C PRO A 189 6.75 12.23 7.73
N PRO A 190 5.77 11.77 6.94
CA PRO A 190 4.37 12.11 7.19
C PRO A 190 3.88 11.53 8.52
N PRO A 191 2.87 12.15 9.20
CA PRO A 191 2.43 11.73 10.53
C PRO A 191 1.99 10.26 10.65
N THR A 192 1.55 9.67 9.54
CA THR A 192 1.12 8.28 9.45
C THR A 192 2.23 7.27 9.17
N GLN A 193 3.49 7.71 9.11
CA GLN A 193 4.65 6.87 8.80
C GLN A 193 5.65 6.87 9.96
N PRO A 194 5.56 5.88 10.86
CA PRO A 194 6.53 5.70 11.93
C PRO A 194 7.93 5.40 11.41
N PHE A 195 8.95 5.82 12.15
CA PHE A 195 10.36 5.59 11.88
C PHE A 195 11.08 5.13 13.15
N ARG A 196 12.25 4.50 13.00
CA ARG A 196 12.99 3.91 14.14
C ARG A 196 14.02 4.86 14.70
N ALA A 197 14.18 4.83 16.01
CA ALA A 197 15.23 5.55 16.73
C ALA A 197 15.74 4.76 17.94
N VAL A 198 16.99 4.98 18.34
CA VAL A 198 17.56 4.43 19.57
C VAL A 198 17.54 5.51 20.65
N ILE A 199 17.05 5.19 21.84
CA ILE A 199 17.20 6.06 23.02
C ILE A 199 18.67 6.08 23.42
N THR A 200 19.30 7.26 23.42
CA THR A 200 20.72 7.43 23.81
C THR A 200 20.87 7.94 25.23
N ALA A 201 19.87 8.69 25.73
CA ALA A 201 19.90 9.24 27.09
C ALA A 201 18.50 9.48 27.64
N ARG A 202 18.39 9.54 28.97
CA ARG A 202 17.18 9.92 29.70
C ARG A 202 17.53 10.91 30.81
N HIS A 203 16.87 12.06 30.79
CA HIS A 203 16.99 13.11 31.80
C HIS A 203 15.61 13.37 32.42
N GLY A 204 15.31 12.69 33.54
CA GLY A 204 13.99 12.75 34.16
C GLY A 204 12.89 12.20 33.25
N ARG A 205 12.03 13.10 32.76
CA ARG A 205 10.97 12.83 31.78
C ARG A 205 11.38 13.08 30.33
N THR A 206 12.57 13.63 30.07
CA THR A 206 13.03 13.87 28.70
C THR A 206 13.87 12.69 28.21
N LEU A 207 13.52 12.14 27.06
CA LEU A 207 14.31 11.13 26.34
C LEU A 207 15.05 11.79 25.19
N VAL A 208 16.28 11.35 24.95
CA VAL A 208 17.05 11.71 23.75
C VAL A 208 17.07 10.48 22.85
N ALA A 209 16.54 10.62 21.63
CA ALA A 209 16.44 9.54 20.65
C ALA A 209 17.21 9.91 19.37
N ALA A 210 18.00 8.98 18.84
CA ALA A 210 18.78 9.17 17.61
C ALA A 210 18.30 8.21 16.52
N ASP A 211 18.03 8.73 15.32
CA ASP A 211 17.52 7.97 14.16
C ASP A 211 18.52 7.82 13.01
N GLY A 212 19.79 8.15 13.28
CA GLY A 212 20.88 8.19 12.30
C GLY A 212 21.11 9.55 11.66
N ARG A 213 20.10 10.42 11.59
CA ARG A 213 20.18 11.75 10.97
C ARG A 213 19.94 12.88 11.97
N HIS A 214 18.99 12.67 12.86
CA HIS A 214 18.52 13.64 13.83
C HIS A 214 18.67 13.09 15.26
N ARG A 215 18.79 14.03 16.21
CA ARG A 215 18.72 13.75 17.64
C ARG A 215 17.53 14.48 18.24
N TRP A 216 16.49 13.72 18.56
CA TRP A 216 15.22 14.23 19.06
C TRP A 216 15.20 14.31 20.57
N LYS A 217 14.58 15.37 21.09
CA LYS A 217 14.21 15.47 22.51
C LYS A 217 12.70 15.26 22.60
N ILE A 218 12.30 14.15 23.22
CA ILE A 218 10.90 13.77 23.35
C ILE A 218 10.52 13.64 24.83
N ALA A 219 9.30 14.03 25.17
CA ALA A 219 8.77 13.76 26.50
C ALA A 219 8.42 12.26 26.60
N ALA A 220 8.88 11.61 27.67
CA ALA A 220 8.49 10.25 28.00
C ALA A 220 6.97 10.22 28.26
N PRO A 221 6.20 9.43 27.50
CA PRO A 221 4.76 9.34 27.69
C PRO A 221 4.43 8.57 28.97
N ASP A 222 3.29 8.88 29.59
CA ASP A 222 2.71 8.11 30.69
C ASP A 222 1.95 6.89 30.14
N TRP A 223 2.67 6.06 29.40
CA TRP A 223 2.13 4.88 28.72
C TRP A 223 2.10 3.69 29.68
N ALA A 224 0.94 3.05 29.83
CA ALA A 224 0.85 1.76 30.51
C ALA A 224 1.67 0.71 29.74
N TRP A 225 2.47 -0.09 30.44
CA TRP A 225 3.28 -1.14 29.82
C TRP A 225 2.46 -2.43 29.74
N GLU A 226 2.72 -3.22 28.70
CA GLU A 226 2.18 -4.55 28.56
C GLU A 226 2.55 -5.38 29.81
N THR A 227 1.54 -6.03 30.39
CA THR A 227 1.78 -7.01 31.46
C THR A 227 2.13 -8.32 30.77
N PRO A 228 3.26 -8.95 31.11
CA PRO A 228 3.60 -10.23 30.51
C PRO A 228 2.56 -11.28 30.94
N GLU A 229 1.64 -11.66 30.05
CA GLU A 229 0.90 -12.92 30.17
C GLU A 229 1.78 -14.08 29.65
N GLU A 230 1.31 -15.33 29.70
CA GLU A 230 2.03 -16.63 29.59
C GLU A 230 3.13 -16.78 28.50
N ASP A 231 3.26 -15.83 27.56
CA ASP A 231 4.28 -15.74 26.49
C ASP A 231 5.68 -15.29 26.94
N VAL A 232 5.95 -15.17 28.25
CA VAL A 232 7.30 -14.97 28.84
C VAL A 232 8.31 -16.01 28.32
N ALA A 233 7.82 -17.18 27.87
CA ALA A 233 8.64 -18.27 27.34
C ALA A 233 9.40 -17.94 26.04
N ARG A 234 8.97 -16.94 25.25
CA ARG A 234 9.60 -16.63 23.95
C ARG A 234 10.80 -15.69 24.03
N ASP A 235 10.83 -14.78 25.00
CA ASP A 235 11.92 -13.81 25.17
C ASP A 235 12.03 -13.37 26.65
N PRO A 236 12.61 -14.22 27.52
CA PRO A 236 12.65 -13.96 28.95
C PRO A 236 13.41 -12.67 29.29
N GLU A 237 14.47 -12.36 28.55
CA GLU A 237 15.31 -11.18 28.79
C GLU A 237 14.56 -9.88 28.50
N ARG A 238 13.69 -9.87 27.49
CA ARG A 238 12.86 -8.70 27.15
C ARG A 238 11.86 -8.33 28.25
N TYR A 239 11.33 -9.31 29.00
CA TYR A 239 10.31 -9.12 30.03
C TYR A 239 10.86 -9.04 31.48
N GLN A 240 12.15 -9.33 31.70
CA GLN A 240 12.79 -9.27 33.04
C GLN A 240 13.22 -7.85 33.47
N ARG A 241 12.98 -6.83 32.64
CA ARG A 241 13.40 -5.44 32.90
C ARG A 241 12.28 -4.61 33.54
N PRO A 242 12.63 -3.52 34.26
CA PRO A 242 11.62 -2.58 34.72
C PRO A 242 10.87 -1.92 33.55
N PRO A 243 9.57 -1.63 33.70
CA PRO A 243 8.72 -0.96 32.72
C PRO A 243 9.07 0.54 32.62
N ARG A 244 10.27 0.84 32.11
CA ARG A 244 10.79 2.20 31.96
C ARG A 244 11.69 2.29 30.74
N TRP A 245 11.67 3.45 30.10
CA TRP A 245 12.59 3.84 29.02
C TRP A 245 14.03 3.94 29.50
N GLN A 246 14.97 3.35 28.75
CA GLN A 246 16.40 3.28 29.06
C GLN A 246 17.27 3.50 27.81
N PRO A 247 18.52 3.96 27.95
CA PRO A 247 19.48 3.96 26.84
C PRO A 247 19.63 2.57 26.21
N GLY A 248 19.68 2.53 24.88
CA GLY A 248 19.70 1.31 24.07
C GLY A 248 18.31 0.81 23.64
N ASP A 249 17.21 1.41 24.11
CA ASP A 249 15.86 1.05 23.65
C ASP A 249 15.66 1.47 22.20
N LEU A 250 15.34 0.50 21.34
CA LEU A 250 15.03 0.71 19.93
C LEU A 250 13.52 0.93 19.79
N VAL A 251 13.13 2.19 19.66
CA VAL A 251 11.74 2.66 19.71
C VAL A 251 11.24 3.08 18.34
N TRP A 252 9.92 3.20 18.23
CA TRP A 252 9.27 3.81 17.08
C TRP A 252 8.86 5.23 17.42
N LEU A 253 9.13 6.16 16.51
CA LEU A 253 8.75 7.56 16.58
C LEU A 253 7.83 7.90 15.41
N ARG A 254 7.00 8.93 15.57
CA ARG A 254 6.19 9.51 14.49
C ARG A 254 6.08 11.01 14.66
N MET A 255 5.86 11.71 13.55
CA MET A 255 5.43 13.12 13.59
C MET A 255 3.94 13.19 13.96
N ASP A 256 3.53 14.25 14.65
CA ASP A 256 2.13 14.65 14.74
C ASP A 256 1.77 15.67 13.64
N GLU A 257 0.53 16.18 13.64
CA GLU A 257 0.07 17.15 12.64
C GLU A 257 0.72 18.54 12.82
N GLU A 258 1.46 18.78 13.90
CA GLU A 258 2.14 20.03 14.25
C GLU A 258 3.68 19.90 14.13
N ASP A 259 4.16 18.87 13.42
CA ASP A 259 5.58 18.54 13.25
C ASP A 259 6.35 18.24 14.55
N HIS A 260 5.65 17.86 15.63
CA HIS A 260 6.31 17.36 16.84
C HIS A 260 6.54 15.85 16.78
N VAL A 261 7.72 15.42 17.23
CA VAL A 261 8.07 14.01 17.33
C VAL A 261 7.49 13.41 18.62
N ARG A 262 6.78 12.30 18.48
CA ARG A 262 6.19 11.54 19.59
C ARG A 262 6.58 10.06 19.51
N LEU A 263 6.60 9.42 20.67
CA LEU A 263 6.81 7.98 20.78
C LEU A 263 5.56 7.24 20.32
N THR A 264 5.73 6.20 19.52
CA THR A 264 4.69 5.27 19.09
C THR A 264 5.21 3.84 19.20
N GLN A 265 4.41 2.85 18.82
CA GLN A 265 4.83 1.45 18.82
C GLN A 265 4.63 0.80 17.45
N ARG A 266 5.37 -0.28 17.21
CA ARG A 266 5.17 -1.11 16.01
C ARG A 266 3.75 -1.64 16.03
N THR A 267 3.00 -1.42 14.97
CA THR A 267 1.66 -2.00 14.88
C THR A 267 1.73 -3.50 14.59
N ASP A 268 1.04 -4.28 15.42
CA ASP A 268 0.70 -5.68 15.11
C ASP A 268 -0.75 -5.77 14.60
N LEU A 269 -1.51 -4.68 14.76
CA LEU A 269 -2.83 -4.48 14.18
C LEU A 269 -2.76 -4.25 12.67
N GLU A 270 -3.79 -4.73 11.99
CA GLU A 270 -3.92 -4.65 10.56
C GLU A 270 -5.36 -4.32 10.18
N ALA A 271 -5.52 -3.55 9.11
CA ALA A 271 -6.82 -3.16 8.59
C ALA A 271 -6.76 -3.09 7.07
N ALA A 272 -7.94 -3.07 6.46
CA ALA A 272 -8.10 -3.04 5.02
C ALA A 272 -9.21 -2.07 4.66
N LEU A 273 -9.10 -1.44 3.49
CA LEU A 273 -10.11 -0.50 2.99
C LEU A 273 -10.25 -0.67 1.49
N LEU A 274 -11.50 -0.77 1.03
CA LEU A 274 -11.88 -0.74 -0.37
C LEU A 274 -12.92 0.36 -0.57
N ALA A 275 -12.60 1.34 -1.42
CA ALA A 275 -13.57 2.34 -1.86
C ALA A 275 -14.07 1.96 -3.25
N VAL A 276 -15.39 1.96 -3.43
CA VAL A 276 -16.06 1.56 -4.68
C VAL A 276 -16.97 2.68 -5.16
N ASP A 277 -16.95 2.94 -6.45
CA ASP A 277 -17.95 3.75 -7.15
C ASP A 277 -19.22 2.89 -7.30
N LEU A 278 -20.31 3.27 -6.64
CA LEU A 278 -21.56 2.47 -6.64
C LEU A 278 -22.29 2.49 -7.98
N GLU A 279 -22.12 3.53 -8.79
CA GLU A 279 -22.76 3.61 -10.11
C GLU A 279 -22.02 2.73 -11.11
N ARG A 280 -20.68 2.76 -11.06
CA ARG A 280 -19.83 2.02 -12.02
C ARG A 280 -19.42 0.63 -11.54
N GLY A 281 -19.56 0.33 -10.26
CA GLY A 281 -19.02 -0.88 -9.63
C GLY A 281 -17.49 -0.94 -9.63
N THR A 282 -16.79 0.19 -9.80
CA THR A 282 -15.33 0.23 -9.95
C THR A 282 -14.61 0.55 -8.65
N ALA A 283 -13.47 -0.08 -8.40
CA ALA A 283 -12.63 0.22 -7.23
C ALA A 283 -11.88 1.54 -7.43
N LEU A 284 -12.14 2.53 -6.56
CA LEU A 284 -11.49 3.84 -6.56
C LEU A 284 -10.19 3.83 -5.75
N ALA A 285 -10.18 3.09 -4.64
CA ALA A 285 -9.05 2.94 -3.73
C ALA A 285 -9.02 1.53 -3.12
N ARG A 286 -7.82 1.00 -2.87
CA ARG A 286 -7.60 -0.33 -2.28
C ARG A 286 -6.37 -0.31 -1.37
N VAL A 287 -6.59 -0.58 -0.08
CA VAL A 287 -5.56 -0.67 0.95
C VAL A 287 -5.63 -2.05 1.59
N GLY A 288 -4.60 -2.86 1.35
CA GLY A 288 -4.55 -4.28 1.79
C GLY A 288 -3.93 -4.50 3.17
N GLY A 289 -3.41 -3.46 3.82
CA GLY A 289 -2.70 -3.53 5.10
C GLY A 289 -2.03 -2.20 5.45
N PHE A 290 -1.52 -2.10 6.68
CA PHE A 290 -0.85 -0.89 7.19
C PHE A 290 0.41 -0.51 6.41
N ASP A 291 1.30 -1.48 6.19
CA ASP A 291 2.53 -1.32 5.39
C ASP A 291 2.58 -2.35 4.25
N PHE A 292 1.56 -2.33 3.38
CA PHE A 292 1.48 -3.25 2.26
C PHE A 292 2.63 -3.03 1.26
N ARG A 293 3.38 -4.10 0.96
CA ARG A 293 4.38 -4.17 -0.13
C ARG A 293 3.86 -5.05 -1.27
N PHE A 294 4.29 -4.77 -2.50
CA PHE A 294 3.90 -5.56 -3.67
C PHE A 294 4.14 -7.05 -3.44
N GLY A 295 3.19 -7.92 -3.81
CA GLY A 295 3.19 -9.35 -3.48
C GLY A 295 2.80 -9.69 -2.04
N GLY A 296 2.54 -8.70 -1.18
CA GLY A 296 2.10 -8.88 0.20
C GLY A 296 0.68 -9.45 0.35
N PHE A 297 0.29 -9.74 1.58
CA PHE A 297 -1.03 -10.29 1.88
C PHE A 297 -2.13 -9.21 1.79
N ASP A 298 -2.89 -9.23 0.69
CA ASP A 298 -3.97 -8.28 0.45
C ASP A 298 -5.25 -8.67 1.19
N ARG A 299 -5.48 -8.02 2.34
CA ARG A 299 -6.61 -8.31 3.21
C ARG A 299 -7.97 -8.00 2.59
N VAL A 300 -8.04 -7.07 1.63
CA VAL A 300 -9.32 -6.80 0.94
C VAL A 300 -9.78 -8.02 0.14
N GLY A 301 -8.85 -8.72 -0.50
CA GLY A 301 -9.18 -9.85 -1.39
C GLY A 301 -9.09 -11.21 -0.74
N ARG A 302 -8.25 -11.37 0.30
CA ARG A 302 -7.86 -12.69 0.81
C ARG A 302 -8.22 -12.93 2.27
N ALA A 303 -8.46 -11.88 3.08
CA ALA A 303 -8.79 -12.08 4.49
C ALA A 303 -10.26 -12.48 4.66
N ARG A 304 -10.50 -13.75 5.01
CA ARG A 304 -11.83 -14.20 5.44
C ARG A 304 -12.01 -13.86 6.91
N ARG A 305 -12.99 -13.01 7.22
CA ARG A 305 -13.33 -12.57 8.58
C ARG A 305 -14.83 -12.66 8.78
N GLN A 306 -15.25 -12.88 10.02
CA GLN A 306 -16.66 -12.80 10.39
C GLN A 306 -17.10 -11.33 10.25
N PRO A 307 -18.21 -11.04 9.53
CA PRO A 307 -18.70 -9.67 9.38
C PRO A 307 -19.32 -9.12 10.68
N GLY A 308 -19.66 -10.00 11.62
CA GLY A 308 -20.36 -9.63 12.85
C GLY A 308 -21.65 -8.87 12.54
N SER A 309 -21.88 -7.78 13.27
CA SER A 309 -23.09 -6.96 13.10
C SER A 309 -23.20 -6.27 11.73
N ALA A 310 -22.12 -6.19 10.94
CA ALA A 310 -22.19 -5.64 9.59
C ALA A 310 -23.04 -6.49 8.62
N LEU A 311 -23.40 -7.73 9.01
CA LEU A 311 -24.33 -8.57 8.25
C LEU A 311 -25.80 -8.16 8.46
N LYS A 312 -26.14 -7.49 9.56
CA LYS A 312 -27.54 -7.19 9.94
C LYS A 312 -28.31 -6.43 8.85
N PRO A 313 -27.76 -5.42 8.15
CA PRO A 313 -28.48 -4.74 7.08
C PRO A 313 -29.03 -5.70 6.00
N PHE A 314 -28.34 -6.79 5.68
CA PHE A 314 -28.84 -7.78 4.72
C PHE A 314 -30.05 -8.54 5.26
N LEU A 315 -29.96 -9.04 6.50
CA LEU A 315 -31.10 -9.70 7.17
C LEU A 315 -32.32 -8.78 7.24
N TYR A 316 -32.12 -7.51 7.56
CA TYR A 316 -33.20 -6.54 7.71
C TYR A 316 -33.75 -6.12 6.34
N ALA A 317 -32.93 -6.07 5.30
CA ALA A 317 -33.39 -5.88 3.92
C ALA A 317 -34.28 -7.05 3.48
N THR A 318 -33.90 -8.29 3.78
CA THR A 318 -34.73 -9.47 3.56
C THR A 318 -36.07 -9.33 4.29
N ALA A 319 -36.09 -8.90 5.56
CA ALA A 319 -37.34 -8.66 6.27
C ALA A 319 -38.28 -7.70 5.52
N ILE A 320 -37.74 -6.59 5.02
CA ILE A 320 -38.49 -5.58 4.28
C ILE A 320 -39.04 -6.15 2.96
N GLU A 321 -38.24 -6.95 2.26
CA GLU A 321 -38.67 -7.65 1.04
C GLU A 321 -39.89 -8.56 1.29
N TYR A 322 -39.99 -9.14 2.50
CA TYR A 322 -41.12 -9.97 2.93
C TYR A 322 -42.21 -9.21 3.69
N GLY A 323 -42.33 -7.90 3.45
CA GLY A 323 -43.47 -7.09 3.91
C GLY A 323 -43.33 -6.51 5.32
N TRP A 324 -42.17 -6.67 5.97
CA TRP A 324 -41.88 -5.90 7.17
C TRP A 324 -41.63 -4.44 6.83
N THR A 325 -41.93 -3.55 7.77
CA THR A 325 -41.67 -2.12 7.62
C THR A 325 -40.68 -1.66 8.68
N PRO A 326 -40.03 -0.50 8.52
CA PRO A 326 -39.22 0.09 9.58
C PRO A 326 -39.97 0.29 10.91
N ALA A 327 -41.30 0.31 10.91
CA ALA A 327 -42.17 0.44 12.08
C ALA A 327 -42.64 -0.91 12.66
N SER A 328 -42.41 -2.03 11.97
CA SER A 328 -42.75 -3.37 12.49
C SER A 328 -42.06 -3.61 13.84
N ILE A 329 -42.75 -4.28 14.76
CA ILE A 329 -42.22 -4.55 16.11
C ILE A 329 -41.46 -5.87 16.11
N VAL A 330 -40.24 -5.84 16.64
CA VAL A 330 -39.39 -7.00 16.94
C VAL A 330 -39.13 -7.03 18.44
N ILE A 331 -39.08 -8.22 19.02
CA ILE A 331 -38.84 -8.38 20.45
C ILE A 331 -37.34 -8.45 20.75
N ASP A 332 -36.84 -7.57 21.61
CA ASP A 332 -35.50 -7.59 22.18
C ASP A 332 -35.55 -8.14 23.62
N ALA A 333 -35.77 -9.45 23.73
CA ALA A 333 -35.88 -10.18 25.00
C ALA A 333 -35.07 -11.47 24.95
N PRO A 334 -34.63 -12.01 26.13
CA PRO A 334 -33.84 -13.24 26.20
C PRO A 334 -34.44 -14.35 25.37
N VAL A 335 -33.57 -15.15 24.76
CA VAL A 335 -33.94 -16.37 24.04
C VAL A 335 -32.89 -17.43 24.34
N VAL A 336 -33.33 -18.67 24.47
CA VAL A 336 -32.50 -19.82 24.78
C VAL A 336 -32.73 -20.85 23.70
N PHE A 337 -31.65 -21.36 23.11
CA PHE A 337 -31.70 -22.43 22.13
C PHE A 337 -31.07 -23.67 22.70
N ASP A 338 -31.66 -24.81 22.39
CA ASP A 338 -31.07 -26.11 22.67
C ASP A 338 -29.91 -26.33 21.68
N ASN A 339 -28.71 -26.64 22.16
CA ASN A 339 -27.58 -27.05 21.32
C ASN A 339 -27.28 -28.55 21.56
N PRO A 340 -27.98 -29.45 20.86
CA PRO A 340 -27.84 -30.89 21.08
C PRO A 340 -26.46 -31.44 20.68
N GLU A 341 -25.65 -30.71 19.91
CA GLU A 341 -24.28 -31.14 19.55
C GLU A 341 -23.27 -30.90 20.68
N GLU A 342 -23.45 -29.88 21.51
CA GLU A 342 -22.54 -29.53 22.61
C GLU A 342 -23.09 -29.92 24.00
N GLY A 343 -24.35 -30.38 24.08
CA GLY A 343 -25.00 -30.73 25.35
C GLY A 343 -25.24 -29.53 26.26
N ASP A 344 -25.28 -28.32 25.70
CA ASP A 344 -25.47 -27.05 26.41
C ASP A 344 -26.52 -26.17 25.72
N PHE A 345 -26.90 -25.04 26.35
CA PHE A 345 -27.84 -24.08 25.80
C PHE A 345 -27.12 -22.88 25.19
N TRP A 346 -27.44 -22.54 23.93
CA TRP A 346 -26.99 -21.27 23.35
C TRP A 346 -27.87 -20.12 23.81
N ARG A 347 -27.28 -19.15 24.53
CA ARG A 347 -27.94 -17.98 25.12
C ARG A 347 -27.30 -16.70 24.56
N PRO A 348 -27.73 -16.20 23.39
CA PRO A 348 -27.19 -14.97 22.85
C PRO A 348 -27.45 -13.79 23.80
N GLU A 349 -26.45 -12.93 24.01
CA GLU A 349 -26.58 -11.70 24.80
C GLU A 349 -26.44 -10.45 23.93
N ASN A 350 -27.10 -9.36 24.33
CA ASN A 350 -26.84 -8.03 23.79
C ASN A 350 -25.53 -7.48 24.36
N TYR A 351 -24.78 -6.73 23.56
CA TYR A 351 -23.53 -6.08 24.01
C TYR A 351 -23.72 -5.22 25.28
N ALA A 352 -24.85 -4.52 25.40
CA ALA A 352 -25.17 -3.66 26.54
C ALA A 352 -25.79 -4.41 27.74
N ARG A 353 -26.02 -5.73 27.65
CA ARG A 353 -26.71 -6.57 28.67
C ARG A 353 -28.02 -6.00 29.23
N ARG A 354 -28.70 -5.15 28.44
CA ARG A 354 -30.01 -4.59 28.74
C ARG A 354 -31.00 -5.03 27.65
N PHE A 355 -32.23 -5.31 28.07
CA PHE A 355 -33.33 -5.70 27.19
C PHE A 355 -34.22 -4.48 26.96
N ALA A 356 -34.54 -4.18 25.71
CA ALA A 356 -35.48 -3.10 25.39
C ALA A 356 -36.93 -3.58 25.25
N GLY A 357 -37.18 -4.89 25.26
CA GLY A 357 -38.52 -5.43 25.03
C GLY A 357 -38.99 -5.16 23.59
N PRO A 358 -40.25 -4.77 23.35
CA PRO A 358 -40.74 -4.50 22.00
C PRO A 358 -40.09 -3.22 21.44
N VAL A 359 -39.36 -3.35 20.33
CA VAL A 359 -38.72 -2.24 19.62
C VAL A 359 -39.12 -2.27 18.15
N THR A 360 -39.04 -1.12 17.48
CA THR A 360 -39.25 -1.08 16.02
C THR A 360 -38.07 -1.72 15.27
N LEU A 361 -38.32 -2.25 14.08
CA LEU A 361 -37.31 -2.83 13.19
C LEU A 361 -36.16 -1.84 12.94
N ARG A 362 -36.47 -0.55 12.73
CA ARG A 362 -35.46 0.49 12.60
C ARG A 362 -34.59 0.64 13.85
N ASN A 363 -35.19 0.61 15.04
CA ASN A 363 -34.46 0.77 16.30
C ASN A 363 -33.57 -0.44 16.58
N ALA A 364 -34.03 -1.64 16.23
CA ALA A 364 -33.27 -2.86 16.35
C ALA A 364 -32.00 -2.84 15.48
N LEU A 365 -32.09 -2.35 14.24
CA LEU A 365 -30.93 -2.17 13.36
C LEU A 365 -30.00 -1.05 13.85
N GLU A 366 -30.56 0.12 14.18
CA GLU A 366 -29.82 1.31 14.62
C GLU A 366 -28.95 1.02 15.84
N HIS A 367 -29.47 0.29 16.83
CA HIS A 367 -28.71 -0.10 18.02
C HIS A 367 -28.07 -1.48 17.92
N SER A 368 -28.10 -2.10 16.74
CA SER A 368 -27.50 -3.41 16.48
C SER A 368 -27.90 -4.45 17.53
N ARG A 369 -29.19 -4.56 17.86
CA ARG A 369 -29.69 -5.47 18.91
C ARG A 369 -29.56 -6.93 18.45
N ASN A 370 -28.81 -7.74 19.20
CA ASN A 370 -28.53 -9.13 18.84
C ASN A 370 -29.78 -9.98 18.95
N LEU A 371 -30.50 -9.88 20.07
CA LEU A 371 -31.69 -10.70 20.33
C LEU A 371 -32.81 -10.42 19.33
N ALA A 372 -33.05 -9.14 19.01
CA ALA A 372 -33.99 -8.76 17.97
C ALA A 372 -33.60 -9.34 16.60
N SER A 373 -32.30 -9.32 16.25
CA SER A 373 -31.82 -9.88 14.98
C SER A 373 -31.97 -11.40 14.92
N VAL A 374 -31.70 -12.11 16.02
CA VAL A 374 -31.89 -13.57 16.09
C VAL A 374 -33.37 -13.94 15.94
N ARG A 375 -34.27 -13.21 16.60
CA ARG A 375 -35.72 -13.43 16.48
C ARG A 375 -36.22 -13.10 15.08
N LEU A 376 -35.75 -12.02 14.48
CA LEU A 376 -36.07 -11.69 13.10
C LEU A 376 -35.64 -12.80 12.13
N LEU A 377 -34.45 -13.38 12.33
CA LEU A 377 -33.99 -14.54 11.54
C LEU A 377 -34.90 -15.76 11.73
N MET A 378 -35.46 -15.97 12.92
CA MET A 378 -36.40 -17.07 13.19
C MET A 378 -37.74 -16.87 12.52
N ASP A 379 -38.25 -15.64 12.55
CA ASP A 379 -39.50 -15.27 11.91
C ASP A 379 -39.39 -15.40 10.38
N LEU A 380 -38.22 -15.09 9.81
CA LEU A 380 -37.95 -15.23 8.37
C LEU A 380 -37.63 -16.68 7.96
N GLY A 381 -36.89 -17.41 8.81
CA GLY A 381 -36.36 -18.75 8.56
C GLY A 381 -34.97 -18.73 7.92
N ILE A 382 -34.06 -19.60 8.40
CA ILE A 382 -32.62 -19.64 8.03
C ILE A 382 -32.37 -19.97 6.55
N GLN A 383 -33.26 -20.74 5.91
CA GLN A 383 -33.09 -21.19 4.52
C GLN A 383 -33.46 -20.13 3.48
N ARG A 384 -34.19 -19.08 3.90
CA ARG A 384 -34.47 -17.92 3.06
C ARG A 384 -33.31 -16.95 3.15
#